data_AF-A0A6P8HMX1-F1
#
_entry.id   AF-A0A6P8HMX1-F1
#
_cell.length_a   1.000
_cell.length_b   1.000
_cell.length_c   1.000
_cell.angle_alpha   90.00
_cell.angle_beta   90.00
_cell.angle_gamma   90.00
#
_symmetry.space_group_name_H-M   'P 1'
#
loop_
_entity.id
_entity.type
_entity.pdbx_description
1 polymer ?
#
loop_
_entity_poly.entity_id
_entity_poly.type
_entity_poly.pdbx_seq_one_letter_code
_entity_poly.pdbx_strand_id
1 'polypeptide(L)'
;MIFVLLALFVASAVSLDLNREGCGSLLKGATFSATSGNAGFPSLCNKPWIPKSLDNDQKLTVDLGEAASISRVLFAGDPTKPDTTNQIKLFYSNDGNTWDCISNGSPSPCRPFYSNRPPPVKGSDVNEVDLPTVIKARYFRFQPLEPSPKYRDGSSSLRVDLIGCRE
;
A
#
# COMPACT_ATOMS: atom_id res chain seq x y z
N MET A 1 9.70 -58.51 -19.43
CA MET A 1 9.78 -57.22 -20.14
C MET A 1 9.08 -56.16 -19.31
N ILE A 2 9.82 -55.32 -18.59
CA ILE A 2 9.27 -54.19 -17.82
C ILE A 2 9.63 -52.92 -18.58
N PHE A 3 8.62 -52.22 -19.07
CA PHE A 3 8.76 -50.89 -19.67
C PHE A 3 8.90 -49.86 -18.54
N VAL A 4 10.09 -49.28 -18.40
CA VAL A 4 10.31 -48.13 -17.52
C VAL A 4 9.96 -46.88 -18.31
N LEU A 5 8.80 -46.28 -18.00
CA LEU A 5 8.35 -45.03 -18.58
C LEU A 5 9.14 -43.89 -17.92
N LEU A 6 10.10 -43.33 -18.66
CA LEU A 6 10.85 -42.15 -18.24
C LEU A 6 9.92 -40.92 -18.35
N ALA A 7 9.35 -40.49 -17.23
CA ALA A 7 8.57 -39.26 -17.18
C ALA A 7 9.51 -38.06 -17.30
N LEU A 8 9.54 -37.43 -18.48
CA LEU A 8 10.13 -36.12 -18.70
C LEU A 8 9.33 -35.08 -17.90
N PHE A 9 9.89 -34.65 -16.77
CA PHE A 9 9.44 -33.46 -16.06
C PHE A 9 9.78 -32.23 -16.92
N VAL A 10 8.80 -31.74 -17.68
CA VAL A 10 8.88 -30.41 -18.28
C VAL A 10 8.62 -29.42 -17.14
N ALA A 11 9.67 -28.80 -16.62
CA ALA A 11 9.54 -27.66 -15.74
C ALA A 11 8.95 -26.49 -16.56
N SER A 12 7.64 -26.29 -16.43
CA SER A 12 6.98 -25.07 -16.90
C SER A 12 7.58 -23.90 -16.12
N ALA A 13 8.37 -23.08 -16.80
CA ALA A 13 8.72 -21.77 -16.29
C ALA A 13 7.44 -20.94 -16.26
N VAL A 14 6.80 -20.84 -15.09
CA VAL A 14 5.71 -19.89 -14.87
C VAL A 14 6.32 -18.51 -15.06
N SER A 15 6.00 -17.84 -16.17
CA SER A 15 6.25 -16.42 -16.32
C SER A 15 5.44 -15.73 -15.23
N LEU A 16 6.13 -15.25 -14.18
CA LEU A 16 5.54 -14.39 -13.17
C LEU A 16 5.01 -13.15 -13.91
N ASP A 17 3.71 -13.13 -14.15
CA ASP A 17 3.04 -11.96 -14.65
C ASP A 17 3.12 -10.90 -13.56
N LEU A 18 4.05 -9.95 -13.74
CA LEU A 18 4.24 -8.80 -12.85
C LEU A 18 2.93 -8.02 -12.64
N ASN A 19 1.95 -8.19 -13.54
CA ASN A 19 0.63 -7.58 -13.44
C ASN A 19 -0.32 -8.32 -12.49
N ARG A 20 0.00 -9.53 -12.00
CA ARG A 20 -0.95 -10.36 -11.24
C ARG A 20 -0.55 -10.66 -9.79
N GLU A 21 0.73 -10.91 -9.51
CA GLU A 21 1.14 -11.40 -8.17
C GLU A 21 2.17 -10.50 -7.45
N GLY A 22 2.95 -9.69 -8.18
CA GLY A 22 4.10 -8.99 -7.60
C GLY A 22 5.15 -9.96 -7.03
N CYS A 23 6.34 -9.46 -6.70
CA CYS A 23 7.43 -10.26 -6.11
C CYS A 23 7.36 -10.28 -4.57
N GLY A 24 6.31 -9.70 -3.98
CA GLY A 24 6.07 -9.63 -2.53
C GLY A 24 6.17 -8.22 -1.95
N SER A 25 6.30 -8.15 -0.62
CA SER A 25 6.44 -6.89 0.12
C SER A 25 7.76 -6.18 -0.19
N LEU A 26 7.70 -4.87 -0.40
CA LEU A 26 8.86 -4.02 -0.72
C LEU A 26 9.43 -3.28 0.50
N LEU A 27 8.86 -3.46 1.69
CA LEU A 27 9.25 -2.67 2.87
C LEU A 27 10.62 -3.00 3.46
N LYS A 28 11.26 -4.09 3.02
CA LYS A 28 12.60 -4.45 3.52
C LYS A 28 13.62 -3.36 3.17
N GLY A 29 14.17 -2.70 4.19
CA GLY A 29 15.12 -1.59 3.99
C GLY A 29 14.47 -0.27 3.57
N ALA A 30 13.14 -0.20 3.51
CA ALA A 30 12.42 1.04 3.31
C ALA A 30 12.49 1.92 4.57
N THR A 31 12.37 3.23 4.38
CA THR A 31 12.27 4.20 5.46
C THR A 31 10.95 4.96 5.37
N PHE A 32 10.48 5.48 6.50
CA PHE A 32 9.21 6.18 6.58
C PHE A 32 9.38 7.59 7.12
N SER A 33 8.60 8.51 6.56
CA SER A 33 8.43 9.87 7.08
C SER A 33 6.96 10.26 7.03
N ALA A 34 6.56 11.27 7.78
CA ALA A 34 5.17 11.69 7.85
C ALA A 34 5.04 13.20 7.95
N THR A 35 3.93 13.75 7.45
CA THR A 35 3.61 15.18 7.59
C THR A 35 3.53 15.59 9.07
N SER A 36 3.02 14.71 9.93
CA SER A 36 2.98 14.91 11.37
C SER A 36 2.98 13.57 12.12
N GLY A 37 3.21 13.63 13.43
CA GLY A 37 3.37 12.42 14.25
C GLY A 37 4.71 11.72 14.00
N ASN A 38 4.99 10.68 14.78
CA ASN A 38 6.17 9.84 14.54
C ASN A 38 5.80 8.75 13.54
N ALA A 39 6.46 8.74 12.37
CA ALA A 39 6.20 7.75 11.33
C ALA A 39 6.51 6.31 11.79
N GLY A 40 7.60 6.11 12.54
CA GLY A 40 8.06 4.79 12.95
C GLY A 40 8.32 3.85 11.76
N PHE A 41 7.86 2.61 11.85
CA PHE A 41 7.86 1.63 10.76
C PHE A 41 6.48 0.93 10.74
N PRO A 42 5.46 1.58 10.15
CA PRO A 42 4.07 1.16 10.27
C PRO A 42 3.73 0.09 9.24
N SER A 43 4.43 -1.05 9.29
CA SER A 43 4.06 -2.23 8.51
C SER A 43 2.78 -2.87 9.07
N LEU A 44 2.16 -3.77 8.31
CA LEU A 44 0.95 -4.49 8.74
C LEU A 44 1.12 -5.24 10.08
N CYS A 45 2.34 -5.62 10.46
CA CYS A 45 2.62 -6.34 11.72
C CYS A 45 3.09 -5.44 12.87
N ASN A 46 3.29 -4.14 12.62
CA ASN A 46 3.86 -3.21 13.60
C ASN A 46 2.84 -2.20 14.13
N LYS A 47 3.30 -1.30 15.01
CA LYS A 47 2.48 -0.18 15.48
C LYS A 47 2.07 0.73 14.31
N PRO A 48 0.83 1.23 14.30
CA PRO A 48 0.38 2.17 13.27
C PRO A 48 1.15 3.49 13.38
N TRP A 49 1.27 4.18 12.26
CA TRP A 49 1.50 5.62 12.28
C TRP A 49 0.20 6.30 12.67
N ILE A 50 0.30 7.28 13.58
CA ILE A 50 -0.82 8.11 14.01
C ILE A 50 -0.45 9.56 13.71
N PRO A 51 -1.17 10.25 12.81
CA PRO A 51 -0.95 11.67 12.57
C PRO A 51 -1.24 12.48 13.83
N LYS A 52 -0.48 13.55 14.05
CA LYS A 52 -0.68 14.45 15.19
C LYS A 52 -1.72 15.52 14.89
N SER A 53 -1.80 15.98 13.64
CA SER A 53 -2.78 16.98 13.20
C SER A 53 -4.10 16.32 12.80
N LEU A 54 -5.21 16.97 13.12
CA LEU A 54 -6.57 16.48 12.90
C LEU A 54 -7.19 17.06 11.62
N ASP A 55 -6.47 16.93 10.50
CA ASP A 55 -6.91 17.33 9.16
C ASP A 55 -6.70 16.19 8.15
N ASN A 56 -7.28 16.34 6.96
CA ASN A 56 -7.21 15.32 5.91
C ASN A 56 -5.95 15.47 5.03
N ASP A 57 -5.04 16.41 5.30
CA ASP A 57 -3.84 16.66 4.49
C ASP A 57 -2.59 15.91 4.99
N GLN A 58 -2.79 15.06 5.99
CA GLN A 58 -1.76 14.21 6.58
C GLN A 58 -1.33 13.10 5.62
N LYS A 59 -0.02 12.89 5.50
CA LYS A 59 0.55 11.90 4.59
C LYS A 59 1.62 11.08 5.29
N LEU A 60 1.60 9.77 5.05
CA LEU A 60 2.69 8.85 5.36
C LEU A 60 3.47 8.61 4.07
N THR A 61 4.77 8.85 4.09
CA THR A 61 5.67 8.65 2.96
C THR A 61 6.55 7.42 3.21
N VAL A 62 6.62 6.54 2.23
CA VAL A 62 7.55 5.41 2.16
C VAL A 62 8.62 5.74 1.13
N ASP A 63 9.89 5.70 1.55
CA ASP A 63 11.05 5.70 0.65
C ASP A 63 11.59 4.28 0.57
N LEU A 64 11.49 3.66 -0.61
CA LEU A 64 11.98 2.30 -0.85
C LEU A 64 13.52 2.21 -0.96
N GLY A 65 14.22 3.34 -0.98
CA GLY A 65 15.67 3.47 -1.19
C GLY A 65 16.08 3.44 -2.66
N GLU A 66 15.34 2.70 -3.48
CA GLU A 66 15.51 2.60 -4.93
C GLU A 66 14.16 2.54 -5.65
N ALA A 67 14.15 2.77 -6.96
CA ALA A 67 12.94 2.66 -7.75
C ALA A 67 12.50 1.20 -7.85
N ALA A 68 11.23 0.94 -7.58
CA ALA A 68 10.62 -0.39 -7.68
C ALA A 68 9.27 -0.28 -8.39
N SER A 69 8.84 -1.41 -8.96
CA SER A 69 7.54 -1.54 -9.65
C SER A 69 6.50 -2.07 -8.68
N ILE A 70 5.41 -1.35 -8.47
CA ILE A 70 4.30 -1.77 -7.59
C ILE A 70 3.04 -2.04 -8.39
N SER A 71 2.28 -3.06 -7.98
CA SER A 71 1.00 -3.44 -8.59
C SER A 71 -0.16 -3.44 -7.60
N ARG A 72 0.13 -3.52 -6.29
CA ARG A 72 -0.87 -3.53 -5.23
C ARG A 72 -0.36 -2.81 -4.00
N VAL A 73 -1.27 -2.18 -3.27
CA VAL A 73 -0.98 -1.65 -1.93
C VAL A 73 -1.88 -2.29 -0.91
N LEU A 74 -1.36 -2.45 0.31
CA LEU A 74 -2.11 -2.91 1.46
C LEU A 74 -2.18 -1.77 2.48
N PHE A 75 -3.34 -1.59 3.11
CA PHE A 75 -3.46 -0.64 4.22
C PHE A 75 -4.43 -1.13 5.29
N ALA A 76 -4.11 -0.83 6.54
CA ALA A 76 -4.92 -1.09 7.72
C ALA A 76 -4.82 0.09 8.70
N GLY A 77 -5.62 0.07 9.76
CA GLY A 77 -5.60 1.08 10.81
C GLY A 77 -4.84 0.65 12.06
N ASP A 78 -5.08 1.33 13.17
CA ASP A 78 -4.74 0.86 14.51
C ASP A 78 -5.60 -0.37 14.88
N PRO A 79 -5.01 -1.55 15.17
CA PRO A 79 -5.74 -2.76 15.55
C PRO A 79 -6.73 -2.61 16.71
N THR A 80 -6.53 -1.61 17.57
CA THR A 80 -7.35 -1.35 18.75
C THR A 80 -8.58 -0.49 18.46
N LYS A 81 -8.66 0.14 17.27
CA LYS A 81 -9.74 1.04 16.90
C LYS A 81 -10.87 0.28 16.18
N PRO A 82 -12.14 0.50 16.57
CA PRO A 82 -13.28 -0.18 15.96
C PRO A 82 -13.65 0.37 14.57
N ASP A 83 -13.14 1.55 14.22
CA ASP A 83 -13.38 2.24 12.95
C ASP A 83 -12.11 2.99 12.54
N THR A 84 -11.66 2.78 11.30
CA THR A 84 -10.43 3.36 10.73
C THR A 84 -10.67 3.86 9.32
N THR A 85 -9.65 4.48 8.71
CA THR A 85 -9.73 4.99 7.36
C THR A 85 -10.17 3.90 6.38
N ASN A 86 -11.19 4.21 5.59
CA ASN A 86 -11.69 3.38 4.51
C ASN A 86 -11.43 4.00 3.13
N GLN A 87 -10.83 5.20 3.08
CA GLN A 87 -10.49 5.90 1.86
C GLN A 87 -9.06 6.44 1.94
N ILE A 88 -8.27 6.18 0.90
CA ILE A 88 -6.91 6.70 0.77
C ILE A 88 -6.69 7.34 -0.60
N LYS A 89 -5.89 8.40 -0.65
CA LYS A 89 -5.22 8.84 -1.89
C LYS A 89 -3.79 8.33 -1.88
N LEU A 90 -3.33 7.93 -3.06
CA LEU A 90 -1.97 7.44 -3.27
C LEU A 90 -1.23 8.39 -4.20
N PHE A 91 0.01 8.67 -3.87
CA PHE A 91 0.92 9.47 -4.69
C PHE A 91 2.25 8.76 -4.82
N TYR A 92 2.99 9.06 -5.87
CA TYR A 92 4.31 8.52 -6.12
C TYR A 92 5.27 9.61 -6.58
N SER A 93 6.56 9.35 -6.42
CA SER A 93 7.62 10.26 -6.83
C SER A 93 8.92 9.50 -7.10
N ASN A 94 9.74 10.03 -8.00
CA ASN A 94 11.10 9.54 -8.25
C ASN A 94 12.17 10.31 -7.47
N ASP A 95 11.89 11.56 -7.10
CA ASP A 95 12.85 12.49 -6.48
C ASP A 95 12.49 12.89 -5.04
N GLY A 96 11.31 12.50 -4.56
CA GLY A 96 10.78 12.87 -3.24
C GLY A 96 10.21 14.29 -3.16
N ASN A 97 10.32 15.09 -4.23
CA ASN A 97 9.97 16.51 -4.28
C ASN A 97 8.75 16.76 -5.17
N THR A 98 8.72 16.15 -6.35
CA THR A 98 7.63 16.25 -7.33
C THR A 98 6.74 15.03 -7.22
N TRP A 99 5.44 15.23 -7.04
CA TRP A 99 4.51 14.15 -6.70
C TRP A 99 3.39 14.03 -7.71
N ASP A 100 3.28 12.84 -8.28
CA ASP A 100 2.18 12.45 -9.14
C ASP A 100 1.18 11.61 -8.35
N CYS A 101 -0.06 11.64 -8.80
CA CYS A 101 -1.16 10.96 -8.15
C CYS A 101 -1.48 9.66 -8.87
N ILE A 102 -1.65 8.57 -8.13
CA ILE A 102 -2.04 7.31 -8.74
C ILE A 102 -3.54 7.37 -9.06
N SER A 103 -3.88 7.25 -10.34
CA SER A 103 -5.27 7.18 -10.78
C SER A 103 -5.87 5.81 -10.45
N ASN A 104 -7.12 5.79 -10.01
CA ASN A 104 -7.91 4.56 -9.83
C ASN A 104 -8.62 4.13 -11.13
N GLY A 105 -8.20 4.64 -12.29
CA GLY A 105 -8.83 4.38 -13.59
C GLY A 105 -10.02 5.30 -13.89
N SER A 106 -10.37 6.22 -12.98
CA SER A 106 -11.42 7.22 -13.20
C SER A 106 -10.97 8.32 -14.18
N PRO A 107 -11.91 8.95 -14.92
CA PRO A 107 -11.62 10.13 -15.76
C PRO A 107 -11.10 11.33 -14.96
N SER A 108 -11.41 11.38 -13.66
CA SER A 108 -10.92 12.41 -12.76
C SER A 108 -9.61 11.94 -12.11
N PRO A 109 -8.49 12.64 -12.30
CA PRO A 109 -7.25 12.30 -11.62
C PRO A 109 -7.43 12.43 -10.10
N CYS A 110 -6.63 11.69 -9.33
CA CYS A 110 -6.63 11.72 -7.85
C CYS A 110 -7.94 11.32 -7.15
N ARG A 111 -8.77 10.47 -7.73
CA ARG A 111 -9.86 9.86 -6.97
C ARG A 111 -9.30 8.91 -5.90
N PRO A 112 -9.91 8.85 -4.70
CA PRO A 112 -9.45 7.94 -3.66
C PRO A 112 -9.68 6.48 -4.05
N PHE A 113 -8.84 5.63 -3.50
CA PHE A 113 -9.06 4.20 -3.41
C PHE A 113 -9.89 3.89 -2.16
N TYR A 114 -10.75 2.90 -2.28
CA TYR A 114 -11.66 2.49 -1.21
C TYR A 114 -11.19 1.17 -0.61
N SER A 115 -11.48 1.00 0.68
CA SER A 115 -11.46 -0.29 1.34
C SER A 115 -12.31 -1.31 0.57
N ASN A 116 -11.86 -2.56 0.53
CA ASN A 116 -12.63 -3.70 0.04
C ASN A 116 -13.70 -4.17 1.04
N ARG A 117 -13.85 -3.49 2.18
CA ARG A 117 -14.84 -3.76 3.22
C ARG A 117 -15.80 -2.58 3.36
N PRO A 118 -17.10 -2.82 3.59
CA PRO A 118 -18.04 -1.75 3.87
C PRO A 118 -17.72 -1.09 5.23
N PRO A 119 -17.87 0.24 5.36
CA PRO A 119 -17.77 0.92 6.64
C PRO A 119 -18.83 0.45 7.64
N PRO A 120 -18.54 0.41 8.96
CA PRO A 120 -17.26 0.75 9.59
C PRO A 120 -16.18 -0.31 9.34
N VAL A 121 -14.94 0.13 9.07
CA VAL A 121 -13.80 -0.76 8.83
C VAL A 121 -12.98 -0.85 10.10
N LYS A 122 -12.82 -2.04 10.67
CA LYS A 122 -12.01 -2.21 11.89
C LYS A 122 -10.55 -1.93 11.58
N GLY A 123 -9.82 -1.31 12.50
CA GLY A 123 -8.41 -1.04 12.29
C GLY A 123 -7.53 -2.29 12.17
N SER A 124 -8.00 -3.44 12.66
CA SER A 124 -7.37 -4.75 12.46
C SER A 124 -7.47 -5.27 11.02
N ASP A 125 -8.44 -4.78 10.24
CA ASP A 125 -8.73 -5.28 8.90
C ASP A 125 -7.72 -4.76 7.89
N VAL A 126 -7.11 -5.67 7.14
CA VAL A 126 -6.21 -5.34 6.03
C VAL A 126 -7.05 -5.17 4.76
N ASN A 127 -6.89 -4.01 4.13
CA ASN A 127 -7.52 -3.66 2.87
C ASN A 127 -6.50 -3.80 1.77
N GLU A 128 -6.91 -4.46 0.69
CA GLU A 128 -6.08 -4.68 -0.49
C GLU A 128 -6.59 -3.83 -1.63
N VAL A 129 -5.68 -3.14 -2.31
CA VAL A 129 -6.00 -2.27 -3.43
C VAL A 129 -5.09 -2.63 -4.60
N ASP A 130 -5.67 -3.27 -5.61
CA ASP A 130 -5.01 -3.46 -6.89
C ASP A 130 -4.93 -2.13 -7.64
N LEU A 131 -3.74 -1.79 -8.13
CA LEU A 131 -3.54 -0.60 -8.94
C LEU A 131 -3.94 -0.92 -10.40
N PRO A 132 -4.65 -0.02 -11.10
CA PRO A 132 -5.06 -0.25 -12.48
C PRO A 132 -3.89 -0.45 -13.45
N THR A 133 -2.71 0.08 -13.10
CA THR A 133 -1.47 -0.03 -13.85
C THR A 133 -0.30 -0.17 -12.89
N VAL A 134 0.75 -0.90 -13.30
CA VAL A 134 2.01 -0.96 -12.56
C VAL A 134 2.66 0.42 -12.49
N ILE A 135 3.05 0.85 -11.29
CA ILE A 135 3.71 2.14 -11.06
C ILE A 135 5.16 1.89 -10.69
N LYS A 136 6.09 2.50 -11.43
CA LYS A 136 7.53 2.47 -11.14
C LYS A 136 7.96 3.78 -10.48
N ALA A 137 8.33 3.72 -9.21
CA ALA A 137 8.81 4.89 -8.46
C ALA A 137 9.64 4.46 -7.24
N ARG A 138 10.32 5.43 -6.62
CA ARG A 138 11.07 5.21 -5.37
C ARG A 138 10.25 5.56 -4.13
N TYR A 139 9.46 6.63 -4.23
CA TYR A 139 8.71 7.17 -3.10
C TYR A 139 7.21 6.99 -3.32
N PHE A 140 6.51 6.64 -2.24
CA PHE A 140 5.05 6.48 -2.25
C PHE A 140 4.44 7.16 -1.04
N ARG A 141 3.29 7.83 -1.23
CA ARG A 141 2.58 8.58 -0.18
C ARG A 141 1.16 8.06 -0.04
N PHE A 142 0.78 7.81 1.21
CA PHE A 142 -0.57 7.43 1.62
C PHE A 142 -1.21 8.60 2.35
N GLN A 143 -2.36 9.06 1.86
CA GLN A 143 -3.16 10.11 2.49
C GLN A 143 -4.52 9.52 2.91
N PRO A 144 -4.75 9.25 4.21
CA PRO A 144 -6.06 8.85 4.72
C PRO A 144 -7.05 10.01 4.60
N LEU A 145 -8.27 9.75 4.13
CA LEU A 145 -9.29 10.79 3.93
C LEU A 145 -10.49 10.65 4.83
N GLU A 146 -11.09 9.47 4.84
CA GLU A 146 -12.32 9.19 5.59
C GLU A 146 -12.17 7.90 6.38
N PRO A 147 -12.76 7.81 7.59
CA PRO A 147 -13.40 8.91 8.32
C PRO A 147 -12.41 10.04 8.70
N SER A 148 -12.81 11.31 8.62
CA SER A 148 -11.92 12.43 8.98
C SER A 148 -11.52 12.39 10.47
N PRO A 149 -10.23 12.63 10.81
CA PRO A 149 -9.74 12.56 12.19
C PRO A 149 -10.35 13.65 13.08
N LYS A 150 -10.93 14.70 12.48
CA LYS A 150 -11.71 15.73 13.18
C LYS A 150 -12.95 15.17 13.89
N TYR A 151 -13.56 14.11 13.35
CA TYR A 151 -14.79 13.53 13.89
C TYR A 151 -14.57 12.18 14.59
N ARG A 152 -13.43 11.54 14.35
CA ARG A 152 -13.09 10.21 14.86
C ARG A 152 -11.60 10.13 15.18
N ASP A 153 -11.25 10.17 16.46
CA ASP A 153 -9.85 10.08 16.88
C ASP A 153 -9.19 8.75 16.47
N GLY A 154 -8.04 8.84 15.82
CA GLY A 154 -7.29 7.70 15.30
C GLY A 154 -7.82 7.12 13.98
N SER A 155 -8.86 7.69 13.36
CA SER A 155 -9.39 7.21 12.08
C SER A 155 -8.38 7.32 10.94
N SER A 156 -7.45 8.27 11.00
CA SER A 156 -6.37 8.44 10.02
C SER A 156 -5.10 7.67 10.35
N SER A 157 -5.14 6.76 11.33
CA SER A 157 -4.00 5.88 11.60
C SER A 157 -3.77 4.93 10.43
N LEU A 158 -2.51 4.63 10.12
CA LEU A 158 -2.17 3.71 9.03
C LEU A 158 -1.11 2.69 9.44
N ARG A 159 -1.33 1.47 9.00
CA ARG A 159 -0.30 0.46 8.71
C ARG A 159 -0.36 0.19 7.21
N VAL A 160 0.77 0.02 6.55
CA VAL A 160 0.82 -0.12 5.08
C VAL A 160 1.75 -1.23 4.64
N ASP A 161 1.56 -1.68 3.40
CA ASP A 161 2.52 -2.47 2.62
C ASP A 161 2.44 -2.09 1.15
N LEU A 162 3.55 -2.26 0.44
CA LEU A 162 3.67 -2.05 -1.01
C LEU A 162 4.07 -3.38 -1.63
N ILE A 163 3.23 -3.91 -2.51
CA ILE A 163 3.43 -5.20 -3.17
C ILE A 163 3.92 -4.96 -4.60
N GLY A 164 5.04 -5.59 -4.94
CA GLY A 164 5.70 -5.31 -6.21
C GLY A 164 7.04 -6.03 -6.36
N CYS A 165 7.89 -5.52 -7.25
CA CYS A 165 9.18 -6.10 -7.60
C CYS A 165 10.28 -5.03 -7.64
N ARG A 166 11.45 -5.42 -7.14
CA ARG A 166 12.72 -4.72 -7.44
C ARG A 166 13.30 -5.33 -8.70
N GLU A 167 13.92 -4.49 -9.53
CA GLU A 167 14.67 -4.93 -10.70
C GLU A 167 16.10 -5.31 -10.34
#